data_AF-A0A9E5QWN5-F1
#
_entry.id   AF-A0A9E5QWN5-F1
#
_cell.length_a   1.000
_cell.length_b   1.000
_cell.length_c   1.000
_cell.angle_alpha   90.00
_cell.angle_beta   90.00
_cell.angle_gamma   90.00
#
_symmetry.space_group_name_H-M   'P 1'
#
loop_
_entity.id
_entity.type
_entity.pdbx_description
1 polymer ?
#
loop_
_entity_poly.entity_id
_entity_poly.type
_entity_poly.pdbx_seq_one_letter_code
_entity_poly.pdbx_strand_id
1 'polypeptide(L)'
;MTREKAEKRFARLGQELFDLQEAMYAARVTSVLVVLQGRDSAGKDGTIKHVVGCLDPRGVEVTPFGVPTPEERAHDFLWRIHRHAPRLGQFS
;
A
#
# COMPACT_ATOMS: atom_id res chain seq x y z
N MET A 1 -12.12 -11.49 -20.17
CA MET A 1 -12.81 -10.52 -19.28
C MET A 1 -12.89 -9.20 -20.03
N THR A 2 -14.07 -8.59 -20.17
CA THR A 2 -14.21 -7.28 -20.84
C THR A 2 -13.84 -6.17 -19.86
N ARG A 3 -13.50 -4.97 -20.38
CA ARG A 3 -13.18 -3.79 -19.56
C ARG A 3 -14.30 -3.47 -18.56
N GLU A 4 -15.54 -3.41 -19.05
CA GLU A 4 -16.71 -3.14 -18.22
C GLU A 4 -16.87 -4.16 -17.08
N LYS A 5 -16.63 -5.46 -17.36
CA LYS A 5 -16.67 -6.51 -16.33
C LYS A 5 -15.55 -6.33 -15.30
N ALA A 6 -14.38 -5.87 -15.72
CA ALA A 6 -13.24 -5.61 -14.84
C ALA A 6 -13.53 -4.41 -13.91
N GLU A 7 -14.09 -3.32 -14.44
CA GLU A 7 -14.44 -2.12 -13.68
C GLU A 7 -15.51 -2.43 -12.62
N LYS A 8 -16.57 -3.18 -12.98
CA LYS A 8 -17.59 -3.66 -12.02
C LYS A 8 -16.98 -4.53 -10.92
N ARG A 9 -16.06 -5.43 -11.28
CA ARG A 9 -15.37 -6.28 -10.31
C ARG A 9 -14.47 -5.45 -9.39
N PHE A 10 -13.76 -4.46 -9.93
CA PHE A 10 -12.90 -3.57 -9.18
C PHE A 10 -13.69 -2.78 -8.14
N ALA A 11 -14.82 -2.18 -8.51
CA ALA A 11 -15.68 -1.45 -7.57
C ALA A 11 -16.14 -2.33 -6.40
N ARG A 12 -16.55 -3.57 -6.68
CA ARG A 12 -16.96 -4.53 -5.63
C ARG A 12 -15.80 -4.87 -4.69
N LEU A 13 -14.63 -5.17 -5.25
CA LEU A 13 -13.44 -5.50 -4.46
C LEU A 13 -12.92 -4.29 -3.67
N GLY A 14 -13.05 -3.08 -4.22
CA GLY A 14 -12.68 -1.84 -3.54
C GLY A 14 -13.51 -1.61 -2.29
N GLN A 15 -14.84 -1.85 -2.35
CA GLN A 15 -15.70 -1.76 -1.17
C GLN A 15 -15.36 -2.83 -0.12
N GLU A 16 -15.18 -4.08 -0.56
CA GLU A 16 -14.79 -5.17 0.35
C GLU A 16 -13.45 -4.87 1.02
N LEU A 17 -12.49 -4.31 0.28
CA LEU A 17 -11.19 -3.92 0.80
C LEU A 17 -11.31 -2.78 1.83
N PHE A 18 -12.19 -1.80 1.61
CA PHE A 18 -12.50 -0.74 2.58
C PHE A 18 -12.99 -1.33 3.90
N ASP A 19 -14.03 -2.18 3.84
CA ASP A 19 -14.66 -2.75 5.03
C ASP A 19 -13.66 -3.59 5.85
N LEU A 20 -12.81 -4.38 5.16
CA LEU A 20 -11.75 -5.17 5.79
C LEU A 20 -10.66 -4.28 6.41
N GLN A 21 -10.26 -3.20 5.73
CA GLN A 21 -9.24 -2.29 6.24
C GLN A 21 -9.76 -1.51 7.46
N GLU A 22 -11.03 -1.10 7.47
CA GLU A 22 -11.66 -0.46 8.64
C GLU A 22 -11.68 -1.40 9.84
N ALA A 23 -12.11 -2.65 9.63
CA ALA A 23 -12.12 -3.67 10.69
C ALA A 23 -10.71 -3.95 11.22
N MET A 24 -9.72 -4.07 10.35
CA MET A 24 -8.31 -4.25 10.73
C MET A 24 -7.79 -3.06 11.54
N TYR A 25 -8.11 -1.84 11.11
CA TYR A 25 -7.70 -0.60 11.78
C TYR A 25 -8.27 -0.49 13.18
N ALA A 26 -9.54 -0.86 13.37
CA ALA A 26 -10.19 -0.89 14.66
C ALA A 26 -9.62 -1.99 15.57
N ALA A 27 -9.38 -3.19 15.03
CA ALA A 27 -8.94 -4.35 15.81
C ALA A 27 -7.50 -4.24 16.33
N ARG A 28 -6.59 -3.60 15.58
CA ARG A 28 -5.16 -3.46 15.94
C ARG A 28 -4.45 -4.78 16.26
N VAL A 29 -4.84 -5.87 15.60
CA VAL A 29 -4.24 -7.22 15.81
C VAL A 29 -3.27 -7.60 14.70
N THR A 30 -3.52 -7.17 13.47
CA THR A 30 -2.73 -7.48 12.27
C THR A 30 -2.40 -6.22 11.50
N SER A 31 -1.40 -6.29 10.63
CA SER A 31 -1.03 -5.23 9.69
C SER A 31 -0.79 -5.81 8.31
N VAL A 32 -0.88 -4.97 7.29
CA VAL A 32 -0.64 -5.37 5.89
C VAL A 32 0.48 -4.51 5.31
N LEU A 33 1.46 -5.17 4.69
CA LEU A 33 2.53 -4.53 3.92
C LEU A 33 2.44 -5.01 2.45
N VAL A 34 2.28 -4.08 1.53
CA VAL A 34 2.20 -4.32 0.08
C VAL A 34 3.41 -3.71 -0.58
N VAL A 35 4.28 -4.56 -1.12
CA VAL A 35 5.47 -4.12 -1.86
C VAL A 35 5.17 -4.10 -3.36
N LEU A 36 5.20 -2.91 -3.96
CA LEU A 36 5.06 -2.73 -5.41
C LEU A 36 6.43 -2.51 -6.06
N GLN A 37 6.83 -3.45 -6.91
CA GLN A 37 8.08 -3.39 -7.68
C GLN A 37 7.81 -3.54 -9.17
N GLY A 38 8.60 -2.85 -9.98
CA GLY A 38 8.44 -2.82 -11.43
C GLY A 38 9.33 -1.75 -12.07
N ARG A 39 9.58 -1.89 -13.38
CA ARG A 39 10.37 -0.89 -14.13
C ARG A 39 9.63 0.45 -14.23
N ASP A 40 10.33 1.47 -14.73
CA ASP A 40 9.72 2.76 -15.05
C ASP A 40 8.56 2.57 -16.03
N SER A 41 7.49 3.35 -15.83
CA SER A 41 6.24 3.25 -16.58
C SER A 41 5.47 1.92 -16.46
N ALA A 42 5.82 1.03 -15.51
CA ALA A 42 5.07 -0.21 -15.26
C ALA A 42 3.68 -0.01 -14.62
N GLY A 43 3.27 1.23 -14.33
CA GLY A 43 1.94 1.55 -13.80
C GLY A 43 1.80 1.53 -12.28
N LYS A 44 2.90 1.41 -11.52
CA LYS A 44 2.91 1.36 -10.04
C LYS A 44 2.11 2.52 -9.42
N ASP A 45 2.37 3.74 -9.86
CA ASP A 45 1.71 4.94 -9.31
C ASP A 45 0.21 4.95 -9.59
N GLY A 46 -0.22 4.45 -10.75
CA GLY A 46 -1.63 4.30 -11.09
C GLY A 46 -2.31 3.27 -10.18
N THR A 47 -1.66 2.12 -9.98
CA THR A 47 -2.15 1.08 -9.06
C THR A 47 -2.27 1.62 -7.63
N ILE A 48 -1.27 2.34 -7.12
CA ILE A 48 -1.33 2.95 -5.78
C ILE A 48 -2.53 3.89 -5.67
N LYS A 49 -2.67 4.83 -6.62
CA LYS A 49 -3.78 5.80 -6.60
C LYS A 49 -5.15 5.14 -6.60
N HIS A 50 -5.34 4.10 -7.42
CA HIS A 50 -6.62 3.41 -7.50
C HIS A 50 -6.94 2.58 -6.26
N VAL A 51 -5.95 1.88 -5.70
CA VAL A 51 -6.18 1.03 -4.51
C VAL A 51 -6.32 1.86 -3.25
N VAL A 52 -5.40 2.81 -3.02
CA VAL A 52 -5.46 3.71 -1.84
C VAL A 52 -6.70 4.59 -1.88
N GLY A 53 -7.18 4.96 -3.08
CA GLY A 53 -8.44 5.70 -3.24
C GLY A 53 -9.68 4.94 -2.75
N CYS A 54 -9.59 3.63 -2.50
CA CYS A 54 -10.66 2.84 -1.91
C CYS A 54 -10.54 2.66 -0.40
N LEU A 55 -9.51 3.19 0.26
CA LEU A 55 -9.21 2.93 1.68
C LEU A 55 -9.45 4.16 2.56
N ASP A 56 -9.58 3.97 3.88
CA ASP A 56 -9.58 5.07 4.84
C ASP A 56 -8.15 5.61 5.03
N PRO A 57 -7.88 6.89 4.72
CA PRO A 57 -6.54 7.46 4.80
C PRO A 57 -5.92 7.44 6.20
N ARG A 58 -6.72 7.28 7.27
CA ARG A 58 -6.21 7.20 8.65
C ARG A 58 -5.45 5.91 8.94
N GLY A 59 -5.69 4.87 8.15
CA GLY A 59 -5.10 3.53 8.29
C GLY A 59 -4.15 3.16 7.17
N VAL A 60 -3.74 4.13 6.34
CA VAL A 60 -2.91 3.90 5.16
C VAL A 60 -1.65 4.75 5.19
N GLU A 61 -0.52 4.13 4.89
CA GLU A 61 0.76 4.80 4.63
C GLU A 61 1.28 4.41 3.24
N VAL A 62 1.92 5.34 2.53
CA VAL A 62 2.56 5.06 1.24
C VAL A 62 3.98 5.61 1.29
N THR A 63 4.96 4.71 1.20
CA THR A 63 6.38 5.09 1.26
C THR A 63 7.07 4.83 -0.09
N PRO A 64 7.36 5.88 -0.89
CA PRO A 64 8.17 5.74 -2.09
C PRO A 64 9.65 5.65 -1.74
N PHE A 65 10.34 4.68 -2.33
CA PHE A 65 11.78 4.46 -2.13
C PHE A 65 12.58 4.90 -3.35
N GLY A 66 13.20 6.08 -3.26
CA GLY A 66 14.12 6.60 -4.27
C GLY A 66 15.59 6.18 -4.05
N VAL A 67 16.50 6.86 -4.74
CA VAL A 67 17.96 6.70 -4.54
C VAL A 67 18.30 6.96 -3.06
N PRO A 68 19.08 6.09 -2.39
CA PRO A 68 19.40 6.28 -0.98
C PRO A 68 20.10 7.60 -0.68
N THR A 69 19.82 8.20 0.47
CA THR A 69 20.54 9.39 0.97
C THR A 69 21.92 9.01 1.53
N PRO A 70 22.84 9.97 1.77
CA PRO A 70 24.11 9.67 2.44
C PRO A 70 23.94 9.00 3.81
N GLU A 71 22.93 9.39 4.58
CA GLU A 71 22.60 8.79 5.88
C GLU A 71 22.14 7.34 5.71
N GLU A 72 21.19 7.09 4.80
CA GLU A 72 20.70 5.74 4.55
C GLU A 72 21.82 4.79 4.08
N ARG A 73 22.80 5.30 3.32
CA ARG A 73 23.98 4.54 2.90
C ARG A 73 24.96 4.23 4.03
N ALA A 74 24.90 4.95 5.15
CA ALA A 74 25.73 4.69 6.31
C ALA A 74 25.18 3.55 7.18
N HIS A 75 23.98 3.05 6.90
CA HIS A 75 23.34 1.92 7.55
C HIS A 75 23.24 0.71 6.60
N ASP A 76 22.80 -0.44 7.12
CA ASP A 76 22.47 -1.59 6.28
C ASP A 76 21.23 -1.29 5.41
N PHE A 77 21.07 -2.02 4.31
CA PHE A 77 20.03 -1.73 3.32
C PHE A 77 18.59 -1.91 3.85
N LEU A 78 18.38 -2.70 4.91
CA LEU A 78 17.05 -2.90 5.51
C LEU A 78 16.71 -1.81 6.51
N TRP A 79 17.69 -1.09 7.06
CA TRP A 79 17.45 -0.04 8.04
C TRP A 79 16.39 0.96 7.58
N ARG A 80 16.51 1.48 6.36
CA ARG A 80 15.54 2.44 5.82
C ARG A 80 14.17 1.82 5.54
N ILE A 81 14.12 0.53 5.18
CA ILE A 81 12.87 -0.16 4.83
C ILE A 81 12.10 -0.52 6.10
N HIS A 82 12.79 -1.08 7.09
CA HIS A 82 12.18 -1.55 8.34
C HIS A 82 11.58 -0.41 9.15
N ARG A 83 12.13 0.81 9.03
CA ARG A 83 11.55 2.02 9.63
C ARG A 83 10.12 2.32 9.17
N HIS A 84 9.72 1.84 7.99
CA HIS A 84 8.38 2.01 7.42
C HIS A 84 7.54 0.72 7.48
N ALA A 85 7.95 -0.28 8.27
CA ALA A 85 7.10 -1.43 8.50
C ALA A 85 5.78 -0.98 9.20
N PRO A 86 4.61 -1.45 8.74
CA PRO A 86 3.34 -0.99 9.25
C PRO A 86 3.14 -1.41 10.70
N ARG A 87 2.56 -0.50 11.49
CA ARG A 87 2.09 -0.83 12.85
C ARG A 87 0.81 -1.67 12.76
N LEU A 88 0.44 -2.34 13.85
CA LEU A 88 -0.82 -3.06 13.91
C LEU A 88 -2.02 -2.14 13.58
N GLY A 89 -2.92 -2.66 12.76
CA GLY A 89 -4.05 -1.96 12.16
C GLY A 89 -3.71 -1.04 10.98
N GLN A 90 -2.44 -0.94 10.55
CA GLN A 90 -2.05 -0.15 9.39
C GLN A 90 -1.95 -1.01 8.13
N PHE A 91 -2.26 -0.38 7.00
CA PHE A 91 -2.04 -0.86 5.65
C PHE A 91 -0.95 0.01 5.01
N SER A 92 0.18 -0.58 4.62
CA SER A 92 1.29 0.14 3.97
C SER A 92 1.71 -0.49 2.66
#